data_AF-A0AAN8WRC6-F1
#
_entry.id   AF-A0AAN8WRC6-F1
#
_cell.length_a   1.000
_cell.length_b   1.000
_cell.length_c   1.000
_cell.angle_alpha   90.00
_cell.angle_beta   90.00
_cell.angle_gamma   90.00
#
_symmetry.space_group_name_H-M   'P 1'
#
loop_
_entity.id
_entity.type
_entity.pdbx_description
1 polymer ?
#
loop_
_entity_poly.entity_id
_entity_poly.type
_entity_poly.pdbx_seq_one_letter_code
_entity_poly.pdbx_strand_id
1 'polypeptide(L)'
;GHKIYGPKGIGCLYVRRRPRVRVEALMSGGGQERGMRSGTVPTPLVVGLGAACDLARQEMDYDHKRITKLSNMLVNSITSRVPNVIRNGDPERTYPGCAQREQRTRE
;
A
#
# COMPACT_ATOMS: atom_id res chain seq x y z
N GLY A 1 6.36 5.40 0.74
CA GLY A 1 5.52 6.51 1.23
C GLY A 1 4.28 6.71 0.39
N HIS A 2 4.43 6.99 -0.91
CA HIS A 2 3.35 7.46 -1.77
C HIS A 2 2.11 6.58 -1.98
N LYS A 3 2.06 5.36 -1.43
CA LYS A 3 0.83 4.52 -1.41
C LYS A 3 -0.06 4.79 -0.18
N ILE A 4 0.45 5.52 0.79
CA ILE A 4 -0.25 5.96 2.01
C ILE A 4 -0.22 7.49 2.10
N TYR A 5 -0.35 8.19 0.97
CA TYR A 5 -0.30 9.66 0.88
C TYR A 5 1.04 10.32 1.25
N GLY A 6 2.10 9.55 1.49
CA GLY A 6 3.44 10.09 1.75
C GLY A 6 4.21 10.54 0.49
N PRO A 7 5.41 11.12 0.63
CA PRO A 7 6.22 11.52 -0.52
C PRO A 7 6.75 10.32 -1.33
N LYS A 8 7.06 10.57 -2.60
CA LYS A 8 7.76 9.63 -3.49
C LYS A 8 9.26 9.58 -3.13
N GLY A 9 9.94 8.49 -3.50
CA GLY A 9 11.39 8.35 -3.27
C GLY A 9 11.78 7.95 -1.84
N ILE A 10 10.82 7.57 -0.99
CA ILE A 10 11.09 7.08 0.37
C ILE A 10 10.24 5.87 0.73
N GLY A 11 10.83 4.97 1.52
CA GLY A 11 10.21 3.77 2.04
C GLY A 11 10.93 3.30 3.29
N CYS A 12 10.43 2.20 3.87
CA CYS A 12 11.01 1.59 5.05
C CYS A 12 10.97 0.06 4.92
N LEU A 13 11.92 -0.60 5.58
CA LEU A 13 11.96 -2.06 5.73
C LEU A 13 11.85 -2.41 7.21
N TYR A 14 10.89 -3.24 7.56
CA TYR A 14 10.78 -3.77 8.91
C TYR A 14 11.62 -5.04 9.07
N VAL A 15 12.66 -4.97 9.90
CA VAL A 15 13.49 -6.12 10.26
C VAL A 15 13.19 -6.51 11.71
N ARG A 16 12.59 -7.69 11.90
CA ARG A 16 12.19 -8.21 13.20
C ARG A 16 13.41 -8.44 14.10
N ARG A 17 13.38 -7.85 15.31
CA ARG A 17 14.48 -7.98 16.28
C ARG A 17 14.43 -9.27 17.12
N ARG A 18 13.23 -9.81 17.38
CA ARG A 18 13.01 -11.02 18.21
C ARG A 18 11.90 -11.91 17.61
N PRO A 19 12.17 -13.18 17.25
CA PRO A 19 13.52 -13.78 17.11
C PRO A 19 14.38 -12.97 16.13
N ARG A 20 15.71 -13.00 16.32
CA ARG A 20 16.62 -12.11 15.60
C ARG A 20 16.74 -12.53 14.15
N VAL A 21 16.29 -11.68 13.24
CA VAL A 21 16.50 -11.82 11.80
C VAL A 21 17.76 -11.03 11.41
N ARG A 22 18.62 -11.64 10.58
CA ARG A 22 19.80 -10.97 10.00
C ARG A 22 19.57 -10.82 8.50
N VAL A 23 19.94 -9.66 7.97
CA VAL A 23 19.82 -9.33 6.54
C VAL A 23 21.19 -8.82 6.09
N GLU A 24 21.62 -9.24 4.91
CA GLU A 24 22.84 -8.73 4.29
C GLU A 24 22.57 -7.38 3.64
N ALA A 25 23.49 -6.42 3.84
CA ALA A 25 23.36 -5.09 3.28
C ALA A 25 23.73 -5.11 1.79
N LEU A 26 22.79 -4.75 0.92
CA LEU A 26 23.05 -4.62 -0.52
C LEU A 26 23.81 -3.33 -0.88
N MET A 27 23.79 -2.35 0.02
CA MET A 27 24.41 -1.04 -0.19
C MET A 27 25.63 -0.87 0.71
N SER A 28 26.83 -0.91 0.11
CA SER A 28 28.10 -0.65 0.78
C SER A 28 28.26 0.83 1.15
N GLY A 29 28.98 1.13 2.24
CA GLY A 29 29.24 2.50 2.71
C GLY A 29 29.48 2.59 4.22
N GLY A 30 29.22 3.76 4.81
CA GLY A 30 29.56 4.10 6.20
C GLY A 30 28.71 3.44 7.30
N GLY A 31 27.92 2.42 6.98
CA GLY A 31 27.19 1.64 7.99
C GLY A 31 25.97 2.34 8.62
N GLN A 32 25.35 3.30 7.93
CA GLN A 32 24.07 3.89 8.38
C GLN A 32 22.96 2.82 8.52
N GLU A 33 21.87 3.18 9.21
CA GLU A 33 20.73 2.27 9.45
C GLU A 33 21.18 0.93 10.08
N ARG A 34 22.10 1.00 11.05
CA ARG A 34 22.68 -0.17 11.78
C ARG A 34 23.44 -1.13 10.86
N GLY A 35 24.09 -0.60 9.82
CA GLY A 35 24.79 -1.37 8.83
C GLY A 35 23.90 -2.06 7.80
N MET A 36 22.57 -1.80 7.79
CA MET A 36 21.65 -2.46 6.86
C MET A 36 21.43 -1.67 5.57
N ARG A 37 21.56 -0.33 5.61
CA ARG A 37 21.42 0.53 4.44
C ARG A 37 22.34 1.73 4.58
N SER A 38 23.41 1.73 3.80
CA SER A 38 24.34 2.85 3.72
C SER A 38 23.77 4.04 2.92
N GLY A 39 24.27 5.24 3.21
CA GLY A 39 23.89 6.50 2.58
C GLY A 39 23.17 7.46 3.53
N THR A 40 23.24 8.76 3.23
CA THR A 40 22.60 9.81 4.02
C THR A 40 21.09 9.60 4.10
N VAL A 41 20.53 9.82 5.30
CA VAL A 41 19.09 9.73 5.54
C VAL A 41 18.44 11.03 5.06
N PRO A 42 17.49 11.00 4.11
CA PRO A 42 16.84 12.20 3.59
C PRO A 42 15.78 12.70 4.59
N THR A 43 16.19 13.54 5.54
CA THR A 43 15.35 13.99 6.67
C THR A 43 13.94 14.46 6.28
N PRO A 44 13.73 15.33 5.28
CA PRO A 44 12.39 15.79 4.93
C PRO A 44 11.47 14.66 4.44
N LEU A 45 12.04 13.69 3.70
CA LEU A 45 11.28 12.55 3.20
C LEU A 45 10.92 11.57 4.31
N VAL A 46 11.83 11.37 5.27
CA VAL A 46 11.56 10.51 6.44
C VAL A 46 10.48 11.13 7.33
N VAL A 47 10.53 12.45 7.56
CA VAL A 47 9.47 13.18 8.28
C VAL A 47 8.13 13.04 7.55
N GLY A 48 8.10 13.25 6.23
CA GLY A 48 6.88 13.10 5.44
C GLY A 48 6.32 11.67 5.45
N LEU A 49 7.20 10.65 5.46
CA LEU A 49 6.77 9.25 5.64
C LEU A 49 6.19 9.01 7.03
N GLY A 50 6.82 9.54 8.08
CA GLY A 50 6.34 9.41 9.46
C GLY A 50 4.96 10.04 9.67
N ALA A 51 4.77 11.26 9.17
CA ALA A 51 3.48 11.95 9.23
C ALA A 51 2.37 11.19 8.48
N ALA A 52 2.68 10.68 7.28
CA ALA A 52 1.76 9.84 6.52
C ALA A 52 1.35 8.56 7.27
N CYS A 53 2.30 7.91 7.94
CA CYS A 53 2.00 6.72 8.76
C CYS A 53 1.12 7.04 9.98
N ASP A 54 1.34 8.16 10.65
CA ASP A 54 0.52 8.55 11.82
C ASP A 54 -0.90 8.92 11.40
N LEU A 55 -1.06 9.68 10.32
CA LEU A 55 -2.37 9.98 9.75
C LEU A 55 -3.10 8.70 9.31
N ALA A 56 -2.41 7.83 8.58
CA ALA A 56 -2.99 6.56 8.13
C ALA A 56 -3.45 5.69 9.30
N ARG A 57 -2.76 5.72 10.44
CA ARG A 57 -3.18 5.00 11.66
C ARG A 57 -4.46 5.59 12.26
N GLN A 58 -4.62 6.91 12.24
CA GLN A 58 -5.79 7.59 12.81
C GLN A 58 -7.04 7.44 11.93
N GLU A 59 -6.87 7.52 10.61
CA GLU A 59 -7.98 7.52 9.66
C GLU A 59 -8.32 6.12 9.11
N MET A 60 -7.51 5.09 9.39
CA MET A 60 -7.61 3.76 8.78
C MET A 60 -9.03 3.19 8.80
N ASP A 61 -9.69 3.20 9.96
CA ASP A 61 -11.01 2.61 10.12
C ASP A 61 -12.10 3.39 9.39
N TYR A 62 -11.98 4.72 9.37
CA TYR A 62 -12.89 5.60 8.67
C TYR A 62 -12.76 5.41 7.16
N ASP A 63 -11.52 5.50 6.66
CA ASP A 63 -11.22 5.35 5.24
C ASP A 63 -11.58 3.97 4.74
N HIS A 64 -11.30 2.92 5.51
CA HIS A 64 -11.67 1.56 5.13
C HIS A 64 -13.18 1.42 4.94
N LYS A 65 -14.00 1.92 5.88
CA LYS A 65 -15.47 1.90 5.76
C LYS A 65 -15.96 2.70 4.56
N ARG A 66 -15.42 3.90 4.37
CA ARG A 66 -15.80 4.80 3.27
C ARG A 66 -15.44 4.21 1.91
N ILE A 67 -14.20 3.74 1.73
CA ILE A 67 -13.72 3.13 0.49
C ILE A 67 -14.48 1.85 0.19
N THR A 68 -14.78 1.02 1.20
CA THR A 68 -15.60 -0.18 1.02
C THR A 68 -16.99 0.15 0.49
N LYS A 69 -17.66 1.14 1.08
CA LYS A 69 -18.99 1.58 0.61
C LYS A 69 -18.93 2.02 -0.85
N LEU A 70 -17.98 2.89 -1.20
CA LEU A 70 -17.83 3.41 -2.55
C LEU A 70 -17.47 2.32 -3.57
N SER A 71 -16.58 1.40 -3.19
CA SER A 71 -16.18 0.26 -4.02
C SER A 71 -17.36 -0.66 -4.30
N ASN A 72 -18.14 -1.03 -3.28
CA ASN A 72 -19.34 -1.85 -3.44
C ASN A 72 -20.39 -1.15 -4.32
N MET A 73 -20.59 0.16 -4.13
CA MET A 73 -21.49 0.95 -4.98
C MET A 73 -21.04 0.91 -6.44
N LEU A 74 -19.75 1.13 -6.71
CA LEU A 74 -19.19 1.08 -8.06
C LEU A 74 -19.34 -0.31 -8.69
N VAL A 75 -18.97 -1.35 -7.95
CA VAL A 75 -19.02 -2.75 -8.36
C VAL A 75 -20.46 -3.15 -8.71
N ASN A 76 -21.40 -2.91 -7.81
CA ASN A 76 -22.80 -3.27 -8.03
C ASN A 76 -23.43 -2.49 -9.19
N SER A 77 -23.07 -1.21 -9.34
CA SER A 77 -23.58 -0.37 -10.43
C SER A 77 -23.08 -0.83 -11.80
N ILE A 78 -21.81 -1.25 -11.92
CA ILE A 78 -21.26 -1.74 -13.19
C ILE A 78 -21.82 -3.13 -13.52
N THR A 79 -21.86 -4.05 -12.55
CA THR A 79 -22.35 -5.43 -12.80
C THR A 79 -23.83 -5.46 -13.19
N SER A 80 -24.65 -4.54 -12.66
CA SER A 80 -26.07 -4.49 -12.99
C SER A 80 -26.37 -3.91 -14.37
N ARG A 81 -25.48 -3.08 -14.92
CA ARG A 81 -25.71 -2.35 -16.19
C ARG A 81 -24.95 -2.92 -17.38
N VAL A 82 -23.83 -3.61 -17.15
CA VAL A 82 -22.96 -4.07 -18.22
C VAL A 82 -22.93 -5.61 -18.25
N PRO A 83 -23.42 -6.24 -19.32
CA PRO A 83 -23.33 -7.69 -19.48
C PRO A 83 -21.86 -8.14 -19.67
N ASN A 84 -21.55 -9.38 -19.28
CA ASN A 84 -20.23 -10.01 -19.45
C ASN A 84 -19.05 -9.29 -18.74
N VAL A 85 -19.30 -8.64 -17.61
CA VAL A 85 -18.24 -8.08 -16.76
C VAL A 85 -17.83 -9.07 -15.68
N ILE A 86 -16.53 -9.35 -15.61
CA ILE A 86 -15.94 -10.20 -14.58
C ILE A 86 -15.09 -9.33 -13.66
N ARG A 87 -15.19 -9.57 -12.36
CA ARG A 87 -14.32 -8.96 -11.34
C ARG A 87 -13.05 -9.79 -11.23
N ASN A 88 -11.90 -9.14 -11.32
CA ASN A 88 -10.60 -9.79 -11.14
C ASN A 88 -10.19 -9.73 -9.66
N GLY A 89 -9.84 -10.89 -9.10
CA GLY A 89 -9.43 -11.05 -7.70
C GLY A 89 -10.53 -11.60 -6.78
N ASP A 90 -10.12 -11.96 -5.55
CA ASP A 90 -11.00 -12.52 -4.54
C ASP A 90 -12.04 -11.47 -4.07
N PRO A 91 -13.35 -11.80 -4.04
CA PRO A 91 -14.39 -10.87 -3.59
C PRO A 91 -14.27 -10.46 -2.12
N GLU A 92 -13.80 -11.36 -1.26
CA GLU A 92 -13.74 -11.22 0.20
C GLU A 92 -12.34 -10.86 0.69
N ARG A 93 -11.28 -11.44 0.09
CA ARG A 93 -9.89 -11.25 0.49
C ARG A 93 -9.15 -10.25 -0.40
N THR A 94 -9.71 -9.06 -0.56
CA THR A 94 -9.06 -7.98 -1.32
C THR A 94 -9.14 -6.64 -0.58
N TYR A 95 -8.24 -5.73 -0.94
CA TYR A 95 -8.36 -4.35 -0.50
C TYR A 95 -9.51 -3.68 -1.26
N PRO A 96 -10.50 -3.06 -0.58
CA PRO A 96 -11.68 -2.51 -1.24
C PRO A 96 -11.36 -1.44 -2.30
N GLY A 97 -10.24 -0.72 -2.18
CA GLY A 97 -9.81 0.26 -3.19
C GLY A 97 -9.32 -0.34 -4.51
N CYS A 98 -9.14 -1.65 -4.60
CA CYS A 98 -8.72 -2.36 -5.81
C CYS A 98 -9.91 -3.08 -6.46
N ALA A 99 -10.71 -2.35 -7.24
CA ALA A 99 -11.84 -2.90 -8.00
C ALA A 99 -11.51 -3.02 -9.50
N GLN A 100 -10.68 -3.99 -9.86
CA GLN A 100 -10.34 -4.25 -11.27
C GLN A 100 -11.41 -5.10 -11.95
N ARG A 101 -11.78 -4.71 -13.17
CA ARG A 101 -12.79 -5.37 -13.99
C ARG A 101 -12.32 -5.46 -15.42
N GLU A 102 -12.71 -6.55 -16.05
CA GLU A 102 -12.46 -6.80 -17.47
C GLU A 102 -13.81 -7.09 -18.14
N GLN A 103 -14.05 -6.44 -19.28
CA GLN A 103 -15.16 -6.79 -20.16
C GLN A 103 -14.66 -7.89 -21.08
N ARG A 104 -15.27 -9.08 -21.02
CA ARG A 104 -15.07 -10.07 -22.08
C ARG A 104 -15.96 -9.71 -23.26
N THR A 105 -15.35 -9.33 -24.37
CA THR A 105 -15.98 -9.46 -25.69
C THR A 105 -16.19 -10.95 -25.96
N ARG A 106 -17.42 -11.34 -26.34
CA ARG A 106 -17.71 -12.70 -26.76
C ARG A 106 -16.91 -12.99 -28.04
N GLU A 107 -16.09 -14.04 -28.00
CA GLU A 107 -15.95 -14.96 -29.14
C GLU A 107 -17.08 -16.00 -29.05
#